data_AF-A0A813CCZ2-F1
#
_entry.id   AF-A0A813CCZ2-F1
#
_cell.length_a   1.000
_cell.length_b   1.000
_cell.length_c   1.000
_cell.angle_alpha   90.00
_cell.angle_beta   90.00
_cell.angle_gamma   90.00
#
_symmetry.space_group_name_H-M   'P 1'
#
loop_
_entity.id
_entity.type
_entity.pdbx_description
1 polymer ?
#
loop_
_entity_poly.entity_id
_entity_poly.type
_entity_poly.pdbx_seq_one_letter_code
_entity_poly.pdbx_strand_id
1 'polypeptide(L)'
;MAGIEPPPPPPPEPAVEVTSVDLNPTEECAFEEGLGLAIGFTTDAPLPGYCWRVSYVVDTSKRRVIVDLGSTEVTDYAPGHNAMTFAGAGLDINE
;
A
#
# COMPACT_ATOMS: atom_id res chain seq x y z
N MET A 1 -42.89 -16.85 -21.49
CA MET A 1 -41.69 -17.26 -20.74
C MET A 1 -40.69 -16.12 -20.84
N ALA A 2 -40.59 -15.27 -19.81
CA ALA A 2 -39.60 -14.19 -19.80
C ALA A 2 -38.26 -14.80 -19.36
N GLY A 3 -37.25 -14.74 -20.22
CA GLY A 3 -35.90 -15.16 -19.89
C GLY A 3 -35.32 -14.22 -18.84
N ILE A 4 -34.84 -14.78 -17.74
CA ILE A 4 -34.09 -14.03 -16.73
C ILE A 4 -32.69 -13.86 -17.32
N GLU A 5 -32.36 -12.67 -17.80
CA GLU A 5 -31.01 -12.36 -18.26
C GLU A 5 -30.06 -12.45 -17.04
N PRO A 6 -28.90 -13.11 -17.17
CA PRO A 6 -27.94 -13.14 -16.07
C PRO A 6 -27.51 -11.71 -15.72
N PRO A 7 -27.20 -11.44 -14.44
CA PRO A 7 -26.74 -10.11 -14.04
C PRO A 7 -25.47 -9.74 -14.82
N PRO A 8 -25.28 -8.45 -15.14
CA PRO A 8 -24.06 -8.00 -15.80
C PRO A 8 -22.84 -8.35 -14.93
N PRO A 9 -21.67 -8.62 -15.56
CA PRO A 9 -20.44 -8.87 -14.82
C PRO A 9 -20.10 -7.67 -13.92
N PRO A 10 -19.43 -7.89 -12.78
CA PRO A 10 -18.96 -6.80 -11.94
C PRO A 10 -18.07 -5.86 -12.77
N PRO A 11 -18.09 -4.55 -12.49
CA PRO A 11 -17.13 -3.63 -13.09
C PRO A 11 -15.70 -4.12 -12.86
N PRO A 12 -14.79 -3.98 -13.84
CA PRO A 12 -13.38 -4.22 -13.62
C PRO A 12 -12.89 -3.39 -12.44
N GLU A 13 -12.25 -4.02 -11.46
CA GLU A 13 -11.58 -3.29 -10.39
C GLU A 13 -10.40 -2.49 -10.98
N PRO A 14 -10.13 -1.28 -10.49
CA PRO A 14 -8.97 -0.51 -10.94
C PRO A 14 -7.70 -1.32 -10.76
N ALA A 15 -6.92 -1.48 -11.84
CA ALA A 15 -5.63 -2.12 -11.74
C ALA A 15 -4.62 -1.12 -11.16
N VAL A 16 -3.84 -1.57 -10.17
CA VAL A 16 -2.70 -0.83 -9.63
C VAL A 16 -1.47 -1.70 -9.78
N GLU A 17 -0.49 -1.22 -10.54
CA GLU A 17 0.78 -1.91 -10.76
C GLU A 17 1.93 -1.08 -10.17
N VAL A 18 2.67 -1.68 -9.23
CA VAL A 18 3.84 -1.03 -8.62
C VAL A 18 5.02 -1.11 -9.59
N THR A 19 5.59 0.04 -9.93
CA THR A 19 6.71 0.16 -10.88
C THR A 19 8.04 0.38 -10.19
N SER A 20 8.07 1.00 -9.01
CA SER A 20 9.28 1.18 -8.23
C SER A 20 8.99 1.22 -6.73
N VAL A 21 9.97 0.81 -5.93
CA VAL A 21 9.95 0.90 -4.48
C VAL A 21 11.32 1.34 -4.02
N ASP A 22 11.38 2.51 -3.38
CA ASP A 22 12.60 3.09 -2.83
C ASP A 22 12.45 3.21 -1.31
N LEU A 23 13.49 2.79 -0.59
CA LEU A 23 13.53 2.79 0.88
C LEU A 23 14.56 3.80 1.36
N ASN A 24 14.28 4.46 2.48
CA ASN A 24 15.22 5.31 3.17
C ASN A 24 15.10 5.08 4.68
N PRO A 25 16.18 4.68 5.38
CA PRO A 25 17.52 4.44 4.87
C PRO A 25 17.61 3.18 3.97
N THR A 26 18.55 3.21 3.02
CA THR A 26 18.78 2.10 2.05
C THR A 26 19.63 0.96 2.62
N GLU A 27 20.22 1.16 3.79
CA GLU A 27 21.13 0.20 4.46
C GLU A 27 20.48 -0.36 5.74
N GLU A 28 21.15 -1.32 6.37
CA GLU A 28 20.78 -1.81 7.70
C GLU A 28 20.76 -0.64 8.69
N CYS A 29 19.58 -0.37 9.25
CA CYS A 29 19.34 0.71 10.19
C CYS A 29 18.84 0.17 11.53
N ALA A 30 18.94 1.00 12.56
CA ALA A 30 18.38 0.66 13.86
C ALA A 30 16.84 0.65 13.78
N PHE A 31 16.18 -0.22 14.56
CA PHE A 31 14.71 -0.27 14.60
C PHE A 31 14.07 1.06 15.02
N GLU A 32 14.78 1.84 15.84
CA GLU A 32 14.35 3.15 16.34
C GLU A 32 14.47 4.25 15.27
N GLU A 33 15.15 3.97 14.16
CA GLU A 33 15.31 4.90 13.04
C GLU A 33 14.04 4.94 12.19
N GLY A 34 13.70 6.13 11.67
CA GLY A 34 12.50 6.32 10.88
C GLY A 34 12.55 5.60 9.53
N LEU A 35 11.38 5.13 9.06
CA LEU A 35 11.23 4.50 7.76
C LEU A 35 10.65 5.49 6.75
N GLY A 36 11.43 5.82 5.73
CA GLY A 36 11.00 6.44 4.49
C GLY A 36 10.73 5.40 3.42
N LEU A 37 9.57 5.51 2.75
CA LEU A 37 9.16 4.66 1.65
C LEU A 37 8.63 5.53 0.53
N ALA A 38 9.12 5.34 -0.69
CA ALA A 38 8.54 5.91 -1.89
C ALA A 38 8.13 4.78 -2.84
N ILE A 39 6.90 4.84 -3.34
CA ILE A 39 6.37 3.87 -4.30
C ILE A 39 5.94 4.61 -5.56
N GLY A 40 6.54 4.23 -6.69
CA GLY A 40 6.03 4.57 -8.01
C GLY A 40 5.05 3.49 -8.47
N PHE A 41 3.92 3.88 -9.04
CA PHE A 41 2.91 2.95 -9.53
C PHE A 41 2.15 3.50 -10.73
N THR A 42 1.51 2.61 -11.48
CA THR A 42 0.57 2.96 -12.56
C THR A 42 -0.83 2.49 -12.22
N THR A 43 -1.84 3.19 -12.72
CA THR A 43 -3.23 2.76 -12.67
C THR A 43 -3.96 3.03 -13.96
N ASP A 44 -4.94 2.19 -14.31
CA ASP A 44 -5.74 2.29 -15.52
C ASP A 44 -7.04 3.11 -15.33
N ALA A 45 -7.37 3.46 -14.09
CA ALA A 45 -8.60 4.18 -13.73
C ALA A 45 -8.34 5.26 -12.66
N PRO A 46 -9.21 6.28 -12.55
CA PRO A 46 -9.09 7.26 -11.47
C PRO A 46 -9.36 6.60 -10.12
N LEU A 47 -8.54 6.94 -9.12
CA LEU A 47 -8.62 6.41 -7.76
C LEU A 47 -8.94 7.55 -6.77
N PRO A 48 -10.21 7.97 -6.63
CA PRO A 48 -10.57 9.05 -5.72
C PRO A 48 -10.59 8.58 -4.26
N GLY A 49 -9.93 9.32 -3.39
CA GLY A 49 -9.93 9.07 -1.96
C GLY A 49 -9.14 7.82 -1.53
N TYR A 50 -8.09 7.46 -2.25
CA TYR A 50 -7.26 6.30 -1.91
C TYR A 50 -6.10 6.69 -0.98
N CYS A 51 -5.65 5.73 -0.18
CA CYS A 51 -4.45 5.86 0.65
C CYS A 51 -3.68 4.55 0.65
N TRP A 52 -2.40 4.63 1.01
CA TRP A 52 -1.54 3.47 1.18
C TRP A 52 -1.39 3.17 2.66
N ARG A 53 -1.52 1.90 3.04
CA ARG A 53 -1.25 1.43 4.40
C ARG A 53 0.06 0.65 4.43
N VAL A 54 0.92 0.99 5.39
CA VAL A 54 2.23 0.38 5.55
C VAL A 54 2.24 -0.42 6.84
N SER A 55 2.63 -1.69 6.77
CA SER A 55 2.68 -2.56 7.94
C SER A 55 3.95 -3.40 7.92
N TYR A 56 4.57 -3.54 9.08
CA TYR A 56 5.71 -4.42 9.29
C TYR A 56 5.21 -5.80 9.74
N VAL A 57 5.63 -6.85 9.04
CA VAL A 57 5.19 -8.22 9.32
C VAL A 57 6.41 -9.06 9.71
N VAL A 58 6.40 -9.57 10.94
CA VAL A 58 7.36 -10.56 11.42
C VAL A 58 6.69 -11.91 11.45
N ASP A 59 7.17 -12.84 10.64
CA ASP A 59 6.70 -14.23 10.66
C ASP A 59 7.75 -15.13 11.31
N THR A 60 7.40 -15.73 12.44
CA THR A 60 8.22 -16.72 13.13
C THR A 60 7.53 -18.07 13.07
N SER A 61 8.29 -19.16 13.21
CA SER A 61 7.76 -20.53 13.14
C SER A 61 6.59 -20.85 14.08
N LYS A 62 6.35 -20.01 15.11
CA LYS A 62 5.28 -20.18 16.09
C LYS A 62 4.25 -19.04 16.09
N ARG A 63 4.57 -17.88 15.52
CA ARG A 63 3.74 -16.68 15.64
C ARG A 63 4.03 -15.70 14.50
N ARG A 64 2.97 -15.18 13.92
CA ARG A 64 2.99 -14.01 13.05
C ARG A 64 2.62 -12.76 13.86
N VAL A 65 3.45 -11.74 13.80
CA VAL A 65 3.23 -10.42 14.39
C VAL A 65 3.11 -9.42 13.25
N ILE A 66 2.07 -8.60 13.29
CA ILE A 66 1.82 -7.53 12.32
C ILE A 66 1.78 -6.23 13.11
N VAL A 67 2.69 -5.32 12.80
CA VAL A 67 2.77 -3.97 13.39
C VAL A 67 2.31 -2.98 12.33
N ASP A 68 1.27 -2.21 12.62
CA ASP A 68 0.81 -1.15 11.73
C ASP A 68 1.74 0.06 11.87
N LEU A 69 2.37 0.47 10.77
CA LEU A 69 3.26 1.64 10.76
C LEU A 69 2.50 2.93 10.47
N GLY A 70 1.30 2.83 9.90
CA GLY A 70 0.47 3.96 9.53
C GLY A 70 0.00 3.93 8.09
N SER A 71 -0.47 5.09 7.63
CA SER A 71 -1.01 5.25 6.28
C SER A 71 -0.67 6.62 5.72
N THR A 72 -0.61 6.72 4.39
CA THR A 72 -0.47 8.01 3.71
C THR A 72 -1.77 8.81 3.81
N GLU A 73 -1.69 10.10 3.50
CA GLU A 73 -2.88 10.92 3.35
C GLU A 73 -3.76 10.41 2.20
N VAL A 74 -5.06 10.61 2.37
CA VAL A 74 -6.07 10.31 1.35
C VAL A 74 -5.84 11.24 0.16
N THR A 75 -5.65 10.65 -1.02
CA THR A 75 -5.27 11.34 -2.25
C THR A 75 -6.06 10.80 -3.44
N ASP A 76 -6.37 11.67 -4.39
CA ASP A 76 -6.96 11.29 -5.67
C ASP A 76 -5.85 11.03 -6.70
N TYR A 77 -5.81 9.83 -7.28
CA TYR A 77 -4.85 9.50 -8.34
C TYR A 77 -5.52 9.48 -9.71
N ALA A 78 -4.85 10.07 -10.70
CA ALA A 78 -5.29 10.02 -12.10
C ALA A 78 -4.79 8.73 -12.78
N PRO A 79 -5.43 8.27 -13.87
CA PRO A 79 -4.89 7.21 -14.70
C PRO A 79 -3.48 7.54 -15.21
N GLY A 80 -2.60 6.54 -15.27
CA GLY A 80 -1.20 6.67 -15.66
C GLY A 80 -0.24 6.54 -14.48
N HIS A 81 0.93 7.16 -14.60
CA HIS A 81 2.01 7.07 -13.61
C HIS A 81 1.76 8.02 -12.43
N ASN A 82 1.89 7.48 -11.22
CA ASN A 82 1.72 8.18 -9.96
C ASN A 82 2.85 7.79 -9.00
N ALA A 83 2.98 8.55 -7.92
CA ALA A 83 3.89 8.25 -6.83
C ALA A 83 3.23 8.55 -5.49
N MET A 84 3.66 7.83 -4.47
CA MET A 84 3.35 8.12 -3.07
C MET A 84 4.64 8.10 -2.24
N THR A 85 4.64 8.85 -1.16
CA THR A 85 5.70 8.80 -0.15
C THR A 85 5.08 8.60 1.23
N PHE A 86 5.77 7.83 2.05
CA PHE A 86 5.43 7.55 3.43
C PHE A 86 6.67 7.78 4.30
N ALA A 87 6.48 8.42 5.45
CA ALA A 87 7.50 8.58 6.47
C ALA A 87 6.89 8.14 7.82
N GLY A 88 7.40 7.05 8.37
CA GLY A 88 7.01 6.52 9.67
C GLY A 88 8.09 6.80 10.72
N ALA A 89 7.67 7.03 11.96
CA ALA A 89 8.57 6.98 13.10
C ALA A 89 9.09 5.53 13.27
N GLY A 90 10.26 5.37 13.88
CA GLY A 90 10.87 4.06 14.12
C GLY A 90 9.95 3.09 14.85
N LEU A 91 10.24 1.81 14.70
CA LEU A 91 9.53 0.71 15.33
C LEU A 91 9.90 0.62 16.82
N ASP A 92 8.94 0.89 17.71
CA ASP A 92 9.06 0.47 19.11
C ASP A 92 8.63 -1.00 19.23
N ILE A 93 9.58 -1.88 19.48
CA ILE A 93 9.35 -3.34 19.60
C ILE A 93 9.14 -3.74 21.08
N ASN A 94 9.06 -2.78 22.01
CA ASN A 94 8.90 -3.05 23.44
C ASN A 94 7.42 -3.09 23.89
N GLU A 95 6.66 -4.11 23.48
CA GLU A 95 5.40 -4.50 24.17
C GLU A 95 5.30 -6.01 24.44
#